data_AF-A0A2A2GAA4-F1
#
_entry.id   AF-A0A2A2GAA4-F1
#
_cell.length_a   1.000
_cell.length_b   1.000
_cell.length_c   1.000
_cell.angle_alpha   90.00
_cell.angle_beta   90.00
_cell.angle_gamma   90.00
#
_symmetry.space_group_name_H-M   'P 1'
#
loop_
_entity.id
_entity.type
_entity.pdbx_description
1 polymer ?
#
loop_
_entity_poly.entity_id
_entity_poly.type
_entity_poly.pdbx_seq_one_letter_code
_entity_poly.pdbx_strand_id
1 'polypeptide(L)'
;MTRSLAERLHERLESQTAEIAALTESELTRLSRRVTESVTSELNDIEIAIVQSTHGITNALPSLKWILGLTWGALIVSLMLTGFLLWRSSQPLRVVADMPLETFQSEGQSYLVVPENAKPLRCTTPSGRTAICLHLTNGE
;
A
#
# COMPACT_ATOMS: atom_id res chain seq x y z
N MET A 1 7.15 95.31 34.12
CA MET A 1 7.01 94.88 32.71
C MET A 1 7.30 93.40 32.47
N THR A 2 7.84 92.63 33.44
CA THR A 2 8.20 91.21 33.27
C THR A 2 7.04 90.22 33.45
N ARG A 3 6.00 90.61 34.20
CA ARG A 3 4.86 89.73 34.55
C ARG A 3 4.08 89.25 33.33
N SER A 4 3.84 90.12 32.34
CA SER A 4 3.12 89.77 31.11
C SER A 4 3.91 88.87 30.15
N LEU A 5 5.24 88.84 30.26
CA LEU A 5 6.07 87.94 29.46
C LEU A 5 6.06 86.52 30.04
N ALA A 6 6.10 86.41 31.37
CA ALA A 6 6.01 85.14 32.08
C ALA A 6 4.64 84.46 31.85
N GLU A 7 3.56 85.25 31.84
CA GLU A 7 2.20 84.75 31.58
C GLU A 7 2.05 84.17 30.16
N ARG A 8 2.55 84.87 29.13
CA ARG A 8 2.53 84.36 27.75
C ARG A 8 3.41 83.14 27.53
N LEU A 9 4.52 83.03 28.25
CA LEU A 9 5.38 81.84 28.21
C LEU A 9 4.69 80.65 28.86
N HIS A 10 4.00 80.87 29.98
CA HIS A 10 3.24 79.83 30.65
C HIS A 10 2.09 79.32 29.77
N GLU A 11 1.33 80.22 29.17
CA GLU A 11 0.22 79.88 28.26
C GLU A 11 0.71 79.12 27.01
N ARG A 12 1.86 79.50 26.43
CA ARG A 12 2.48 78.73 25.34
C ARG A 12 2.94 77.36 25.78
N LEU A 13 3.51 77.22 26.98
CA LEU A 13 3.94 75.94 27.51
C LEU A 13 2.76 75.01 27.77
N GLU A 14 1.66 75.51 28.34
CA GLU A 14 0.43 74.73 28.53
C GLU A 14 -0.18 74.31 27.19
N SER A 15 -0.27 75.24 26.23
CA SER A 15 -0.76 74.94 24.88
C SER A 15 0.08 73.87 24.18
N GLN A 16 1.42 73.99 24.21
CA GLN A 16 2.31 72.99 23.62
C GLN A 16 2.22 71.64 24.34
N THR A 17 2.10 71.63 25.66
CA THR A 17 1.95 70.39 26.44
C THR A 17 0.65 69.68 26.09
N ALA A 18 -0.46 70.42 25.97
CA ALA A 18 -1.75 69.88 25.56
C ALA A 18 -1.73 69.34 24.12
N GLU A 19 -1.09 70.06 23.21
CA GLU A 19 -0.96 69.66 21.80
C GLU A 19 -0.10 68.40 21.64
N ILE A 20 1.02 68.31 22.36
CA ILE A 20 1.87 67.10 22.40
C ILE A 20 1.10 65.92 23.00
N ALA A 21 0.35 66.13 24.08
CA ALA A 21 -0.45 65.06 24.68
C ALA A 21 -1.51 64.53 23.72
N ALA A 22 -2.24 65.42 23.04
CA ALA A 22 -3.26 65.05 22.07
C ALA A 22 -2.67 64.33 20.84
N LEU A 23 -1.54 64.83 20.30
CA LEU A 23 -0.81 64.15 19.21
C LEU A 23 -0.34 62.77 19.63
N THR A 24 0.22 62.63 20.83
CA THR A 24 0.72 61.35 21.35
C THR A 24 -0.42 60.34 21.51
N GLU A 25 -1.57 60.75 22.04
CA GLU A 25 -2.76 59.90 22.17
C GLU A 25 -3.30 59.48 20.79
N SER A 26 -3.32 60.40 19.83
CA SER A 26 -3.75 60.09 18.46
C SER A 26 -2.81 59.09 17.75
N GLU A 27 -1.49 59.20 17.97
CA GLU A 27 -0.53 58.26 17.42
C GLU A 27 -0.60 56.91 18.15
N LEU A 28 -0.79 56.89 19.48
CA LEU A 28 -0.96 55.66 20.25
C LEU A 28 -2.19 54.88 19.79
N THR A 29 -3.32 55.56 19.60
CA THR A 29 -4.57 54.93 19.12
C THR A 29 -4.44 54.44 17.69
N ARG A 30 -3.74 55.18 16.81
CA ARG A 30 -3.47 54.75 15.44
C ARG A 30 -2.51 53.57 15.38
N LEU A 31 -1.51 53.53 16.27
CA LEU A 31 -0.59 52.42 16.38
C LEU A 31 -1.30 51.18 16.95
N SER A 32 -2.07 51.33 18.03
CA SER A 32 -2.80 50.20 18.63
C SER A 32 -3.77 49.59 17.63
N ARG A 33 -4.51 50.43 16.90
CA ARG A 33 -5.42 49.96 15.85
C ARG A 33 -4.71 49.18 14.76
N ARG A 34 -3.58 49.69 14.25
CA ARG A 34 -2.77 48.97 13.25
C ARG A 34 -2.22 47.66 13.77
N VAL A 35 -1.77 47.62 15.02
CA VAL A 35 -1.27 46.40 15.65
C VAL A 35 -2.40 45.39 15.82
N THR A 36 -3.57 45.81 16.31
CA THR A 36 -4.74 44.93 16.45
C THR A 36 -5.17 44.39 15.09
N GLU A 37 -5.35 45.25 14.08
CA GLU A 37 -5.74 44.83 12.73
C GLU A 37 -4.72 43.84 12.13
N SER A 38 -3.43 44.14 12.23
CA SER A 38 -2.34 43.27 11.76
C SER A 38 -2.34 41.91 12.46
N VAL A 39 -2.39 41.90 13.79
CA VAL A 39 -2.42 40.67 14.58
C VAL A 39 -3.67 39.85 14.26
N THR A 40 -4.85 40.48 14.14
CA THR A 40 -6.08 39.76 13.78
C THR A 40 -6.01 39.16 12.38
N SER A 41 -5.40 39.85 11.41
CA SER A 41 -5.22 39.35 10.05
C SER A 41 -4.29 38.14 10.04
N GLU A 42 -3.13 38.25 10.68
CA GLU A 42 -2.16 37.15 10.78
C GLU A 42 -2.74 35.93 11.49
N LEU A 43 -3.49 36.13 12.58
CA LEU A 43 -4.15 35.03 13.28
C LEU A 43 -5.18 34.33 12.38
N ASN A 44 -5.97 35.09 11.62
CA ASN A 44 -6.96 34.53 10.71
C ASN A 44 -6.30 33.74 9.56
N ASP A 45 -5.19 34.22 9.01
CA ASP A 45 -4.44 33.51 7.97
C ASP A 45 -3.85 32.20 8.51
N ILE A 46 -3.30 32.22 9.74
CA ILE A 46 -2.82 31.01 10.42
C ILE A 46 -3.97 30.02 10.65
N GLU A 47 -5.13 30.49 11.11
CA GLU A 47 -6.30 29.64 11.31
C GLU A 47 -6.74 28.96 10.01
N ILE A 48 -6.82 29.71 8.91
CA ILE A 48 -7.16 29.17 7.58
C ILE A 48 -6.13 28.10 7.16
N ALA A 49 -4.84 28.36 7.35
CA ALA A 49 -3.77 27.41 7.01
C ALA A 49 -3.87 26.12 7.84
N ILE A 50 -4.19 26.23 9.14
CA ILE A 50 -4.39 25.08 10.03
C ILE A 50 -5.63 24.27 9.60
N VAL A 51 -6.75 24.94 9.31
CA VAL A 51 -7.98 24.27 8.87
C VAL A 51 -7.76 23.55 7.54
N GLN A 52 -7.07 24.19 6.59
CA GLN A 52 -6.77 23.62 5.28
C GLN A 52 -5.83 22.41 5.39
N SER A 53 -4.75 22.52 6.19
CA SER A 53 -3.84 21.39 6.42
C SER A 53 -4.53 20.25 7.15
N THR A 54 -5.36 20.54 8.14
CA THR A 54 -6.14 19.53 8.90
C THR A 54 -7.15 18.83 8.00
N HIS A 55 -7.88 19.56 7.15
CA HIS A 55 -8.80 18.97 6.16
C HIS A 55 -8.04 18.12 5.11
N GLY A 56 -6.86 18.57 4.68
CA GLY A 56 -6.01 17.81 3.76
C GLY A 56 -5.55 16.48 4.36
N ILE A 57 -5.10 16.49 5.61
CA ILE A 57 -4.64 15.30 6.34
C ILE A 57 -5.83 14.35 6.55
N THR A 58 -6.93 14.82 7.13
CA THR A 58 -8.10 13.98 7.43
C THR A 58 -8.71 13.31 6.20
N ASN A 59 -8.68 13.97 5.04
CA ASN A 59 -9.14 13.37 3.78
C ASN A 59 -8.15 12.36 3.17
N ALA A 60 -6.85 12.48 3.46
CA ALA A 60 -5.81 11.57 2.92
C ALA A 60 -5.63 10.28 3.73
N LEU A 61 -5.90 10.30 5.04
CA LEU A 61 -5.80 9.10 5.89
C LEU A 61 -6.66 7.90 5.42
N PRO A 62 -7.96 8.07 5.07
CA PRO A 62 -8.80 6.94 4.73
C PRO A 62 -8.40 6.26 3.41
N SER A 63 -7.96 7.02 2.41
CA SER A 63 -7.48 6.45 1.14
C SER A 63 -6.18 5.65 1.36
N LEU A 64 -5.26 6.16 2.19
CA LEU A 64 -4.03 5.46 2.54
C LEU A 64 -4.29 4.12 3.23
N LYS A 65 -5.29 4.06 4.13
CA LYS A 65 -5.71 2.82 4.80
C LYS A 65 -6.16 1.74 3.82
N TRP A 66 -6.92 2.13 2.80
CA TRP A 66 -7.41 1.20 1.79
C TRP A 66 -6.31 0.72 0.85
N ILE A 67 -5.40 1.61 0.44
CA ILE A 67 -4.24 1.24 -0.38
C ILE A 67 -3.38 0.22 0.37
N LEU A 68 -3.07 0.48 1.65
CA LEU A 68 -2.29 -0.44 2.47
C LEU A 68 -3.01 -1.79 2.65
N GLY A 69 -4.32 -1.78 2.91
CA GLY A 69 -5.10 -3.02 3.02
C GLY A 69 -5.11 -3.85 1.73
N LEU A 70 -5.25 -3.20 0.58
CA LEU A 70 -5.25 -3.85 -0.73
C LEU A 70 -3.88 -4.44 -1.09
N THR A 71 -2.78 -3.74 -0.78
CA THR A 71 -1.43 -4.27 -1.05
C THR A 71 -1.14 -5.52 -0.20
N TRP A 72 -1.49 -5.52 1.08
CA TRP A 72 -1.38 -6.71 1.92
C TRP A 72 -2.25 -7.86 1.42
N GLY A 73 -3.50 -7.57 1.04
CA GLY A 73 -4.40 -8.58 0.47
C GLY A 73 -3.83 -9.23 -0.80
N ALA A 74 -3.31 -8.42 -1.72
CA ALA A 74 -2.68 -8.91 -2.94
C ALA A 74 -1.43 -9.77 -2.65
N LEU A 75 -0.61 -9.36 -1.68
CA LEU A 75 0.60 -10.09 -1.29
C LEU A 75 0.26 -11.46 -0.70
N ILE A 76 -0.74 -11.55 0.18
CA ILE A 76 -1.22 -12.82 0.75
C ILE A 76 -1.75 -13.76 -0.33
N VAL A 77 -2.58 -13.25 -1.25
CA VAL A 77 -3.13 -14.06 -2.35
C VAL A 77 -2.01 -14.58 -3.26
N SER A 78 -1.00 -13.75 -3.54
CA SER A 78 0.18 -14.14 -4.31
C SER A 78 0.98 -15.26 -3.62
N LEU A 79 1.21 -15.15 -2.30
CA LEU A 79 1.88 -16.19 -1.51
C LEU A 79 1.09 -17.50 -1.47
N MET A 80 -0.23 -17.44 -1.32
CA MET A 80 -1.09 -18.62 -1.35
C MET A 80 -1.07 -19.30 -2.73
N LEU A 81 -1.15 -18.53 -3.81
CA LEU A 81 -1.09 -19.06 -5.18
C LEU A 81 0.26 -19.72 -5.48
N THR A 82 1.35 -19.04 -5.17
CA THR A 82 2.71 -19.59 -5.36
C THR A 82 2.93 -20.84 -4.53
N GLY A 83 2.52 -20.83 -3.26
CA GLY A 83 2.56 -22.01 -2.39
C GLY A 83 1.72 -23.17 -2.92
N PHE A 84 0.51 -22.89 -3.42
CA PHE A 84 -0.37 -23.91 -4.00
C PHE A 84 0.20 -24.52 -5.29
N LEU A 85 0.79 -23.71 -6.17
CA LEU A 85 1.44 -24.19 -7.38
C LEU A 85 2.64 -25.07 -7.05
N LEU A 86 3.46 -24.66 -6.05
CA LEU A 86 4.56 -25.47 -5.53
C LEU A 86 4.06 -26.80 -4.97
N TRP A 87 3.03 -26.80 -4.12
CA TRP A 87 2.40 -28.01 -3.60
C TRP A 87 1.94 -28.92 -4.75
N ARG A 88 1.25 -28.37 -5.74
CA ARG A 88 0.72 -29.16 -6.86
C ARG A 88 1.86 -29.75 -7.70
N SER A 89 2.96 -29.03 -7.86
CA SER A 89 4.15 -29.50 -8.56
C SER A 89 4.91 -30.59 -7.80
N SER A 90 4.86 -30.58 -6.46
CA SER A 90 5.51 -31.58 -5.62
C SER A 90 4.65 -32.82 -5.37
N GLN A 91 3.47 -32.92 -5.99
CA GLN A 91 2.72 -34.18 -5.99
C GLN A 91 3.53 -35.23 -6.77
N PRO A 92 3.94 -36.33 -6.11
CA PRO A 92 4.63 -37.39 -6.84
C PRO A 92 3.67 -37.93 -7.91
N LEU A 93 4.15 -37.98 -9.15
CA LEU A 93 3.53 -38.81 -10.17
C LEU A 93 3.40 -40.20 -9.56
N ARG A 94 2.16 -40.70 -9.42
CA ARG A 94 1.92 -42.10 -9.10
C ARG A 94 2.44 -42.92 -10.27
N VAL A 95 3.73 -43.23 -10.25
CA VAL A 95 4.32 -44.28 -11.07
C VAL A 95 3.66 -45.55 -10.56
N VAL A 96 2.78 -46.12 -11.37
CA VAL A 96 2.25 -47.48 -11.15
C VAL A 96 3.49 -48.36 -11.00
N ALA A 97 3.66 -48.92 -9.80
CA ALA A 97 4.82 -49.71 -9.43
C ALA A 97 5.13 -50.74 -10.53
N ASP A 98 6.42 -50.85 -10.84
CA ASP A 98 7.03 -51.81 -11.73
C ASP A 98 6.34 -53.19 -11.63
N MET A 99 5.56 -53.56 -12.65
CA MET A 99 5.31 -54.97 -12.90
C MET A 99 6.60 -55.52 -13.52
N PRO A 100 7.27 -56.51 -12.90
CA PRO A 100 8.55 -57.02 -13.40
C PRO A 100 8.28 -57.94 -14.59
N LEU A 101 8.09 -57.36 -15.78
CA LEU A 101 8.10 -58.13 -17.01
C LEU A 101 9.57 -58.26 -17.41
N GLU A 102 10.16 -59.43 -17.14
CA GLU A 102 11.53 -59.73 -17.53
C GLU A 102 11.67 -59.61 -19.05
N THR A 103 12.64 -58.82 -19.51
CA THR A 103 12.95 -58.68 -20.93
C THR A 103 14.18 -59.50 -21.26
N PHE A 104 14.07 -60.42 -22.21
CA PHE A 104 15.19 -61.22 -22.72
C PHE A 104 15.76 -60.58 -23.99
N GLN A 105 17.07 -60.37 -24.04
CA GLN A 105 17.77 -59.82 -25.20
C GLN A 105 18.45 -60.96 -25.97
N SER A 106 18.13 -61.13 -27.25
CA SER A 106 18.83 -62.06 -28.14
C SER A 106 18.91 -61.49 -29.55
N GLU A 107 20.05 -61.68 -30.21
CA GLU A 107 20.36 -61.15 -31.55
C GLU A 107 20.06 -59.65 -31.74
N GLY A 108 20.29 -58.85 -30.69
CA GLY A 108 20.08 -57.40 -30.72
C GLY A 108 18.61 -56.96 -30.68
N GLN A 109 17.67 -57.88 -30.44
CA GLN A 109 16.25 -57.60 -30.28
C GLN A 109 15.80 -57.92 -28.84
N SER A 110 14.97 -57.03 -28.28
CA SER A 110 14.39 -57.21 -26.95
C SER A 110 13.04 -57.92 -27.05
N TYR A 111 12.94 -59.05 -26.37
CA TYR A 111 11.72 -59.85 -26.28
C TYR A 111 11.16 -59.74 -24.86
N LEU A 112 9.84 -59.62 -24.78
CA LEU A 112 9.12 -59.51 -23.53
C LEU A 112 8.75 -60.93 -23.07
N VAL A 113 9.24 -61.37 -21.92
CA VAL A 113 8.98 -62.72 -21.41
C VAL A 113 7.55 -62.74 -20.88
N VAL A 114 6.70 -63.52 -21.55
CA VAL A 114 5.31 -63.73 -21.14
C VAL A 114 5.28 -64.76 -20.02
N PRO A 115 4.68 -64.47 -18.84
CA PRO A 115 4.56 -65.44 -17.76
C PRO A 115 3.80 -66.70 -18.23
N GLU A 116 4.19 -67.89 -17.77
CA GLU A 116 3.67 -69.18 -18.28
C GLU A 116 2.14 -69.32 -18.24
N ASN A 117 1.47 -68.58 -17.35
CA ASN A 117 0.01 -68.60 -17.18
C ASN A 117 -0.75 -67.48 -17.93
N ALA A 118 -0.07 -66.63 -18.69
CA ALA A 118 -0.70 -65.50 -19.38
C ALA A 118 -1.01 -65.82 -20.84
N LYS A 119 -2.24 -65.56 -21.28
CA LYS A 119 -2.65 -65.69 -22.68
C LYS A 119 -2.49 -64.34 -23.41
N PRO A 120 -1.72 -64.27 -24.51
CA PRO A 120 -1.60 -63.05 -25.31
C PRO A 120 -2.91 -62.81 -26.08
N LEU A 121 -3.52 -61.64 -25.87
CA LEU A 121 -4.70 -61.17 -26.59
C LEU A 121 -4.35 -59.89 -27.33
N ARG A 122 -4.96 -59.67 -28.50
CA ARG A 122 -4.85 -58.38 -29.19
C ARG A 122 -5.87 -57.43 -28.58
N CYS A 123 -5.42 -56.31 -28.01
CA CYS A 123 -6.32 -55.24 -27.60
C CYS A 123 -5.94 -53.92 -28.25
N THR A 124 -6.94 -53.04 -28.29
CA THR A 124 -6.77 -51.67 -28.74
C THR A 124 -6.48 -50.80 -27.53
N THR A 125 -5.33 -50.13 -27.52
CA THR A 125 -4.97 -49.18 -26.45
C THR A 125 -5.92 -47.98 -26.46
N PRO A 126 -6.01 -47.20 -25.37
CA PRO A 126 -6.79 -45.96 -25.35
C PRO A 126 -6.40 -44.96 -26.46
N SER A 127 -5.20 -45.13 -27.01
CA SER A 127 -4.65 -44.37 -28.14
C SER A 127 -5.00 -44.96 -29.51
N GLY A 128 -5.87 -45.97 -29.59
CA GLY A 128 -6.35 -46.57 -30.85
C GLY A 128 -5.38 -47.54 -31.53
N ARG A 129 -4.25 -47.90 -30.90
CA ARG A 129 -3.24 -48.79 -31.48
C ARG A 129 -3.52 -50.23 -31.08
N THR A 130 -3.46 -51.15 -32.04
CA THR A 130 -3.49 -52.60 -31.75
C THR A 130 -2.17 -53.03 -31.12
N ALA A 131 -2.24 -53.48 -29.87
CA ALA A 131 -1.13 -54.01 -29.10
C ALA A 131 -1.43 -55.43 -28.61
N ILE A 132 -0.39 -56.20 -28.28
CA ILE A 132 -0.55 -57.47 -27.58
C ILE A 132 -0.66 -57.15 -26.09
N CYS A 133 -1.81 -57.44 -25.50
CA CYS A 133 -1.98 -57.41 -24.04
C CYS A 133 -1.87 -58.82 -23.50
N LEU A 134 -1.41 -58.93 -22.28
CA LEU A 134 -1.41 -60.17 -21.53
C LEU A 134 -2.61 -60.19 -20.62
N HIS A 135 -3.49 -61.18 -20.77
CA HIS A 135 -4.51 -61.44 -19.77
C HIS A 135 -3.86 -62.22 -18.63
N LEU A 136 -3.54 -61.49 -17.56
CA LEU A 136 -3.09 -62.06 -16.30
C LEU A 136 -4.31 -62.72 -15.66
N THR A 137 -4.45 -64.04 -15.81
CA THR A 137 -5.23 -64.79 -14.82
C THR A 137 -4.41 -64.72 -13.54
N ASN A 138 -4.84 -63.90 -12.58
CA ASN A 138 -4.31 -63.99 -11.22
C ASN A 138 -4.33 -65.48 -10.86
N GLY A 139 -3.15 -66.04 -10.59
CA GLY A 139 -3.08 -67.33 -9.91
C GLY A 139 -3.89 -67.21 -8.62
N GLU A 140 -4.57 -68.29 -8.25
CA GLU A 140 -5.09 -68.44 -6.89
C GLU A 140 -4.02 -68.08 -5.84
#